data_AF-A0A924XCP6-F1
#
_entry.id   AF-A0A924XCP6-F1
#
_cell.length_a   1.000
_cell.length_b   1.000
_cell.length_c   1.000
_cell.angle_alpha   90.00
_cell.angle_beta   90.00
_cell.angle_gamma   90.00
#
_symmetry.space_group_name_H-M   'P 1'
#
loop_
_entity.id
_entity.type
_entity.pdbx_description
1 polymer ?
#
loop_
_entity_poly.entity_id
_entity_poly.type
_entity_poly.pdbx_seq_one_letter_code
_entity_poly.pdbx_strand_id
1 'polypeptide(L)'
;MRLAIETGTPIVPTCVIGAEEQSPSFFSSRTLGKIFGLDIALPITPTVLPLPAPTRYRIYFGKPIQFTGDSNDEDDVIRAKVESLRTVMQRMVDDGVAAREHVFW
;
A
#
# COMPACT_ATOMS: atom_id res chain seq x y z
N MET A 1 -14.42 -3.83 -0.28
CA MET A 1 -15.22 -3.83 -1.52
C MET A 1 -16.71 -3.99 -1.22
N ARG A 2 -17.16 -5.08 -0.59
CA ARG A 2 -18.58 -5.32 -0.25
C ARG A 2 -19.26 -4.11 0.43
N LEU A 3 -18.65 -3.55 1.47
CA LEU A 3 -19.18 -2.36 2.15
C LEU A 3 -19.41 -1.17 1.20
N ALA A 4 -18.46 -0.89 0.30
CA ALA A 4 -18.58 0.23 -0.64
C ALA A 4 -19.72 0.02 -1.65
N ILE A 5 -19.99 -1.23 -2.05
CA ILE A 5 -21.12 -1.58 -2.91
C ILE A 5 -22.43 -1.44 -2.14
N GLU A 6 -22.47 -1.96 -0.91
CA GLU A 6 -23.65 -1.91 -0.03
C GLU A 6 -24.08 -0.47 0.29
N THR A 7 -23.12 0.41 0.58
CA THR A 7 -23.40 1.82 0.87
C THR A 7 -23.43 2.72 -0.36
N GLY A 8 -23.13 2.16 -1.55
CA GLY A 8 -22.97 2.92 -2.79
C GLY A 8 -21.87 4.00 -2.72
N THR A 9 -20.94 3.91 -1.77
CA THR A 9 -19.90 4.92 -1.53
C THR A 9 -18.75 4.75 -2.53
N PRO A 10 -18.29 5.83 -3.19
CA PRO A 10 -17.14 5.75 -4.08
C PRO A 10 -15.84 5.50 -3.32
N ILE A 11 -14.93 4.73 -3.92
CA ILE A 11 -13.58 4.50 -3.41
C ILE A 11 -12.61 5.47 -4.08
N VAL A 12 -11.81 6.19 -3.30
CA VAL A 12 -10.73 7.05 -3.82
C VAL A 12 -9.41 6.27 -3.71
N PRO A 13 -8.85 5.77 -4.83
CA PRO A 13 -7.55 5.09 -4.79
C PRO A 13 -6.48 6.11 -4.40
N THR A 14 -5.63 5.73 -3.45
CA THR A 14 -4.55 6.59 -2.93
C THR A 14 -3.24 5.83 -3.01
N CYS A 15 -2.21 6.49 -3.54
CA CYS A 15 -0.85 5.95 -3.66
C CYS A 15 0.10 6.80 -2.82
N VAL A 16 0.99 6.14 -2.08
CA VAL A 16 2.03 6.79 -1.27
C VAL A 16 3.38 6.25 -1.71
N ILE A 17 4.27 7.14 -2.14
CA ILE A 17 5.63 6.84 -2.60
C ILE A 17 6.62 7.53 -1.67
N GLY A 18 7.68 6.84 -1.26
CA GLY A 18 8.68 7.34 -0.31
C GLY A 18 8.67 6.61 1.04
N ALA A 19 7.58 5.89 1.36
CA ALA A 19 7.44 5.18 2.63
C ALA A 19 8.33 3.93 2.71
N GLU A 20 8.36 3.13 1.65
CA GLU A 20 9.22 1.94 1.58
C GLU A 20 10.70 2.31 1.52
N GLU A 21 11.04 3.47 0.95
CA GLU A 21 12.42 3.97 0.93
C GLU A 21 12.85 4.52 2.30
N GLN A 22 11.91 4.99 3.12
CA GLN A 22 12.20 5.47 4.48
C GLN A 22 12.66 4.31 5.36
N SER A 23 11.99 3.16 5.23
CA SER A 23 12.25 1.97 6.04
C SER A 23 12.05 0.69 5.21
N PRO A 24 13.05 0.29 4.41
CA PRO A 24 12.92 -0.89 3.55
C PRO A 24 12.84 -2.17 4.36
N SER A 25 11.67 -2.83 4.40
CA SER A 25 11.50 -4.08 5.13
C SER A 25 11.74 -5.28 4.21
N PHE A 26 12.91 -5.92 4.30
CA PHE A 26 13.20 -7.14 3.52
C PHE A 26 12.61 -8.39 4.16
N PHE A 27 12.65 -8.46 5.50
CA PHE A 27 12.13 -9.59 6.25
C PHE A 27 11.66 -9.12 7.62
N SER A 28 10.38 -9.33 7.94
CA SER A 28 9.83 -9.06 9.27
C SER A 28 9.85 -10.34 10.09
N SER A 29 10.82 -10.49 10.99
CA SER A 29 10.88 -11.68 11.86
C SER A 29 10.18 -11.41 13.19
N ARG A 30 9.01 -12.02 13.40
CA ARG A 30 8.35 -12.04 14.72
C ARG A 30 9.21 -12.74 15.79
N THR A 31 10.02 -13.71 15.40
CA THR A 31 10.88 -14.47 16.32
C THR A 31 11.99 -13.60 16.89
N LEU A 32 12.60 -12.73 16.08
CA LEU A 32 13.62 -11.79 16.56
C LEU A 32 13.03 -10.71 17.47
N GLY A 33 11.81 -10.22 17.19
CA GLY A 33 11.10 -9.30 18.09
C GLY A 33 10.98 -9.85 19.51
N LYS A 34 10.56 -11.13 19.63
CA LYS A 34 10.40 -11.79 20.93
C LYS A 34 11.71 -11.93 21.72
N ILE A 35 12.84 -12.16 21.05
CA ILE A 35 14.16 -12.27 21.71
C ILE A 35 14.58 -10.92 22.31
N PHE A 36 14.26 -9.81 21.66
CA PHE A 36 14.53 -8.46 22.15
C PHE A 36 13.43 -7.90 23.08
N GLY A 37 12.45 -8.72 23.48
CA GLY A 37 11.35 -8.28 24.35
C GLY A 37 10.38 -7.29 23.69
N LEU A 38 10.42 -7.17 22.36
CA LEU A 38 9.54 -6.32 21.57
C LEU A 38 8.44 -7.17 20.96
N ASP A 39 7.17 -6.91 21.31
CA ASP A 39 6.01 -7.60 20.69
C ASP A 39 5.66 -7.00 19.31
N ILE A 40 6.71 -6.67 18.56
CA ILE A 40 6.68 -6.00 17.26
C ILE A 40 7.65 -6.75 16.36
N ALA A 41 7.22 -7.04 15.12
CA ALA A 41 8.12 -7.66 14.16
C ALA A 41 9.26 -6.69 13.85
N LEU A 42 10.50 -7.09 14.15
CA LEU A 42 11.68 -6.30 13.84
C LEU A 42 11.91 -6.35 12.32
N PRO A 43 11.83 -5.21 11.61
CA PRO A 43 12.15 -5.19 10.19
C PRO A 43 13.66 -5.38 10.04
N ILE A 44 14.06 -6.44 9.35
CA ILE A 44 15.44 -6.59 8.89
C ILE A 44 15.59 -5.63 7.72
N THR A 45 16.13 -4.45 8.01
CA THR A 45 16.46 -3.41 7.03
C THR A 45 17.94 -3.55 6.65
N PRO A 46 18.35 -3.23 5.42
CA PRO A 46 19.76 -3.27 5.01
C PRO A 46 20.56 -2.11 5.60
N THR A 47 19.88 -1.13 6.20
CA THR A 47 20.49 0.02 6.86
C THR A 47 21.11 -0.45 8.18
N VAL A 48 22.41 -0.19 8.36
CA VAL A 48 23.19 -0.59 9.56
C VAL A 48 22.59 -0.06 10.87
N LEU A 49 21.84 1.05 10.79
CA LEU A 49 21.03 1.60 11.86
C LEU A 49 19.54 1.61 11.45
N PRO A 50 18.61 1.25 12.35
CA PRO A 50 17.16 1.31 12.10
C PRO A 50 16.64 2.75 12.18
N LEU A 51 17.37 3.68 11.57
CA LEU A 51 16.98 5.09 11.48
C LEU A 51 16.27 5.32 10.15
N PRO A 52 15.13 6.02 10.14
CA PRO A 52 14.40 6.30 8.92
C PRO A 52 15.26 7.15 7.98
N ALA A 53 15.39 6.72 6.72
CA ALA A 53 16.11 7.48 5.72
C ALA A 53 15.35 8.79 5.38
N PRO A 54 16.05 9.89 5.08
CA PRO A 54 15.41 11.14 4.68
C PRO A 54 14.85 11.00 3.25
N THR A 55 13.59 10.60 3.11
CA THR A 55 12.93 10.40 1.80
C THR A 55 11.89 11.45 1.49
N ARG A 56 11.68 11.75 0.20
CA ARG A 56 10.61 12.63 -0.24
C ARG A 56 9.33 11.84 -0.47
N TYR A 57 8.29 12.18 0.29
CA TYR A 57 6.96 11.62 0.15
C TYR A 57 6.21 12.27 -1.03
N ARG A 58 5.58 11.43 -1.84
CA ARG A 58 4.66 11.85 -2.90
C ARG A 58 3.37 11.07 -2.71
N ILE A 59 2.27 11.78 -2.49
CA ILE A 59 0.96 11.20 -2.24
C ILE A 59 0.05 11.59 -3.40
N TYR A 60 -0.51 10.58 -4.07
CA TYR A 60 -1.38 10.76 -5.22
C TYR A 60 -2.79 10.27 -4.88
N PHE A 61 -3.78 11.10 -5.18
CA PHE A 61 -5.19 10.77 -5.07
C PHE A 61 -5.76 10.58 -6.48
N GLY A 62 -6.29 9.39 -6.76
CA GLY A 62 -6.93 9.12 -8.04
C GLY A 62 -8.36 9.61 -8.07
N LYS A 63 -9.01 9.41 -9.22
CA LYS A 63 -10.43 9.75 -9.39
C LYS A 63 -11.29 8.80 -8.55
N PRO A 64 -12.37 9.27 -7.91
CA PRO A 64 -13.33 8.40 -7.22
C PRO A 64 -13.90 7.34 -8.18
N ILE A 65 -13.91 6.08 -7.74
CA ILE A 65 -14.42 4.94 -8.50
C ILE A 65 -15.62 4.37 -7.75
N GLN A 66 -16.78 4.36 -8.40
CA GLN A 66 -17.97 3.75 -7.85
C GLN A 66 -18.11 2.31 -8.33
N PHE A 67 -18.36 1.40 -7.40
CA PHE A 67 -18.60 -0.01 -7.70
C PHE A 67 -20.08 -0.31 -7.46
N THR A 68 -20.71 -0.96 -8.43
CA THR A 68 -22.11 -1.40 -8.37
C THR A 68 -22.20 -2.93 -8.40
N GLY A 69 -23.35 -3.48 -8.03
CA GLY A 69 -23.61 -4.93 -7.96
C GLY A 69 -24.29 -5.31 -6.66
N ASP A 70 -24.37 -6.60 -6.37
CA ASP A 70 -24.84 -7.09 -5.08
C ASP A 70 -23.64 -7.24 -4.13
N SER A 71 -23.75 -6.70 -2.92
CA SER A 71 -22.71 -6.85 -1.89
C SER A 71 -22.62 -8.28 -1.37
N ASN A 72 -23.59 -9.15 -1.67
CA ASN A 72 -23.66 -10.58 -1.37
C ASN A 72 -23.31 -11.48 -2.55
N ASP A 73 -22.85 -10.92 -3.69
CA ASP A 73 -22.34 -11.70 -4.82
C ASP A 73 -21.25 -12.70 -4.38
N GLU A 74 -21.04 -13.73 -5.20
CA GLU A 74 -19.99 -14.73 -5.01
C GLU A 74 -18.60 -14.09 -4.86
N ASP A 75 -17.72 -14.73 -4.08
CA ASP A 75 -16.40 -14.19 -3.76
C ASP A 75 -15.54 -13.91 -5.00
N ASP A 76 -15.68 -14.70 -6.06
CA ASP A 76 -14.94 -14.52 -7.31
C ASP A 76 -15.36 -13.24 -8.04
N VAL A 77 -16.65 -12.88 -7.99
CA VAL A 77 -17.17 -11.63 -8.56
C VAL A 77 -16.63 -10.43 -7.79
N ILE A 78 -16.64 -10.50 -6.45
CA ILE A 78 -16.07 -9.45 -5.60
C ILE A 78 -14.56 -9.32 -5.81
N ARG A 79 -13.85 -10.45 -5.94
CA ARG A 79 -12.40 -10.48 -6.19
C ARG A 79 -12.06 -9.81 -7.51
N ALA A 80 -12.81 -10.05 -8.58
CA ALA A 80 -12.60 -9.38 -9.87
C ALA A 80 -12.68 -7.84 -9.75
N LYS A 81 -13.64 -7.33 -8.96
CA LYS A 81 -13.74 -5.87 -8.68
C LYS A 81 -12.53 -5.38 -7.89
N VAL A 82 -12.07 -6.14 -6.90
CA VAL A 82 -10.85 -5.81 -6.12
C VAL A 82 -9.62 -5.76 -7.03
N GLU A 83 -9.46 -6.73 -7.93
CA GLU A 83 -8.32 -6.77 -8.86
C GLU A 83 -8.34 -5.63 -9.87
N SER A 84 -9.53 -5.19 -10.29
CA SER A 84 -9.66 -3.98 -11.12
C SER A 84 -9.16 -2.73 -10.38
N LEU A 85 -9.49 -2.59 -9.09
CA LEU A 85 -9.01 -1.48 -8.25
C LEU A 85 -7.50 -1.57 -8.02
N ARG A 86 -6.99 -2.79 -7.76
CA ARG A 86 -5.55 -3.05 -7.62
C ARG A 86 -4.80 -2.63 -8.88
N THR A 87 -5.33 -2.94 -10.06
CA THR A 87 -4.70 -2.55 -11.34
C THR A 87 -4.59 -1.04 -11.48
N VAL A 88 -5.62 -0.28 -11.06
CA VAL A 88 -5.57 1.19 -11.07
C VAL A 88 -4.51 1.70 -10.09
N MET A 89 -4.50 1.18 -8.86
CA MET A 89 -3.52 1.58 -7.85
C MET A 89 -2.09 1.23 -8.27
N GLN A 90 -1.88 0.08 -8.91
CA GLN A 90 -0.56 -0.32 -9.42
C GLN A 90 -0.06 0.65 -10.48
N ARG A 91 -0.91 1.03 -11.44
CA ARG A 91 -0.55 2.06 -12.42
C ARG A 91 -0.19 3.39 -11.76
N MET A 92 -0.93 3.81 -10.73
CA MET A 92 -0.59 5.03 -9.98
C MET A 92 0.77 4.95 -9.30
N VAL A 93 1.14 3.78 -8.75
CA VAL A 93 2.48 3.54 -8.20
C VAL A 93 3.52 3.60 -9.30
N ASP A 94 3.31 2.87 -10.40
CA ASP A 94 4.26 2.80 -11.52
C ASP A 94 4.52 4.20 -12.12
N ASP A 95 3.45 4.96 -12.37
CA ASP A 95 3.52 6.32 -12.88
C ASP A 95 4.23 7.25 -11.89
N GLY A 96 3.90 7.17 -10.60
CA GLY A 96 4.51 8.01 -9.58
C GLY A 96 5.98 7.67 -9.31
N VAL A 97 6.38 6.41 -9.50
CA VAL A 97 7.78 5.97 -9.45
C VAL A 97 8.52 6.43 -10.70
N ALA A 98 7.92 6.32 -11.89
CA ALA A 98 8.51 6.76 -13.14
C ALA A 98 8.69 8.29 -13.22
N ALA A 99 7.78 9.05 -12.61
CA ALA A 99 7.83 10.51 -12.57
C ALA A 99 8.90 11.08 -11.62
N ARG A 100 9.56 10.24 -10.79
CA ARG A 100 10.58 10.73 -9.84
C ARG A 100 11.95 10.83 -10.52
N GLU A 101 12.58 11.99 -10.41
CA GLU A 101 13.98 12.17 -10.85
C GLU A 101 14.97 11.51 -9.88
N HIS A 102 14.64 11.53 -8.59
CA HIS A 102 15.48 11.02 -7.52
C HIS A 102 14.64 10.49 -6.34
N VAL A 103 15.22 9.56 -5.58
CA VAL A 103 14.59 8.94 -4.40
C VAL A 103 14.55 9.89 -3.21
N PHE A 104 15.61 10.67 -3.02
CA PHE A 104 15.80 11.52 -1.85
C PHE A 104 15.63 13.03 -2.13
N TRP A 105 16.06 13.53 -3.29
CA TRP A 105 15.97 14.97 -3.64
C TRP A 105 15.77 15.23 -5.13
#